data_AF-Q5F996-F1
#
_entry.id   AF-Q5F996-F1
#
_cell.length_a   1.000
_cell.length_b   1.000
_cell.length_c   1.000
_cell.angle_alpha   90.00
_cell.angle_beta   90.00
_cell.angle_gamma   90.00
#
_symmetry.space_group_name_H-M   'P 1'
#
loop_
_entity.id
_entity.type
_entity.pdbx_description
1 polymer ?
#
loop_
_entity_poly.entity_id
_entity_poly.type
_entity_poly.pdbx_seq_one_letter_code
_entity_poly.pdbx_strand_id
1 'polypeptide(L)'
;MQLTFGSGEVFAQMITDAYGNRVQNATPVRIMGLQEMSVDLSAELKEFYGQNRYPLAVAQGKVKVSGKMKGALINGLTLNTLFFGTEYATGTMKALWAETTGKVLDGDNYSYLQAAAPGGGKFAEDAGVMGQDGTAYIKVASSPKQGQYTVSESGVYAFNSSDKGKTVYPSFTYTQTMPPAKKIELTNMATGNTPTFKMRYLTQFKGKKALLELESVTSGKLGLFSTKNDDFSVPEIDFTASTDEAGFKIGTLWIQE
;
A
#
# COMPACT_ATOMS: atom_id res chain seq x y z
N MET A 1 -19.16 1.38 33.08
CA MET A 1 -19.53 1.48 31.65
C MET A 1 -18.50 2.31 30.92
N GLN A 2 -17.80 1.67 29.97
CA GLN A 2 -16.87 2.34 29.07
C GLN A 2 -17.55 2.46 27.70
N LEU A 3 -17.76 3.70 27.28
CA LEU A 3 -18.12 4.01 25.90
C LEU A 3 -16.81 4.32 25.16
N THR A 4 -16.75 4.00 23.88
CA THR A 4 -15.64 4.37 23.00
C THR A 4 -16.19 5.32 21.94
N PHE A 5 -15.40 6.28 21.49
CA PHE A 5 -15.81 7.20 20.44
C PHE A 5 -14.63 7.48 19.53
N GLY A 6 -14.89 7.47 18.22
CA GLY A 6 -13.84 7.54 17.20
C GLY A 6 -13.08 6.23 17.02
N SER A 7 -12.14 6.25 16.08
CA SER A 7 -11.32 5.12 15.66
C SER A 7 -10.17 4.78 16.61
N GLY A 8 -9.80 5.70 17.52
CA GLY A 8 -8.70 5.54 18.44
C GLY A 8 -7.32 5.67 17.79
N GLU A 9 -6.34 4.95 18.34
CA GLU A 9 -4.93 5.02 17.96
C GLU A 9 -4.36 3.61 17.81
N VAL A 10 -3.67 3.35 16.69
CA VAL A 10 -3.01 2.06 16.46
C VAL A 10 -1.50 2.26 16.33
N PHE A 11 -0.75 1.44 17.04
CA PHE A 11 0.70 1.32 16.93
C PHE A 11 1.08 -0.11 16.56
N ALA A 12 2.10 -0.24 15.71
CA ALA A 12 2.65 -1.52 15.31
C ALA A 12 4.17 -1.54 15.48
N GLN A 13 4.72 -2.71 15.79
CA GLN A 13 6.15 -2.92 15.91
C GLN A 13 6.51 -4.29 15.34
N MET A 14 7.39 -4.33 14.34
CA MET A 14 7.79 -5.58 13.69
C MET A 14 8.40 -6.56 14.69
N ILE A 15 8.08 -7.84 14.53
CA ILE A 15 8.60 -8.95 15.34
C ILE A 15 9.50 -9.82 14.46
N THR A 16 8.96 -10.29 13.34
CA THR A 16 9.67 -11.07 12.33
C THR A 16 9.63 -10.36 10.98
N ASP A 17 10.73 -10.50 10.23
CA ASP A 17 10.81 -10.08 8.84
C ASP A 17 10.16 -11.12 7.90
N ALA A 18 10.19 -10.86 6.60
CA ALA A 18 9.63 -11.74 5.58
C ALA A 18 10.41 -13.05 5.40
N TYR A 19 11.64 -13.13 5.91
CA TYR A 19 12.46 -14.33 5.91
C TYR A 19 12.28 -15.15 7.20
N GLY A 20 11.45 -14.69 8.14
CA GLY A 20 11.18 -15.34 9.42
C GLY A 20 12.19 -15.01 10.52
N ASN A 21 13.13 -14.08 10.28
CA ASN A 21 14.10 -13.69 11.29
C ASN A 21 13.50 -12.70 12.29
N ARG A 22 13.91 -12.82 13.56
CA ARG A 22 13.55 -11.85 14.60
C ARG A 22 14.20 -10.50 14.31
N VAL A 23 13.39 -9.45 14.22
CA VAL A 23 13.88 -8.08 14.05
C VAL A 23 14.25 -7.49 15.40
N GLN A 24 15.54 -7.23 15.59
CA GLN A 24 16.08 -6.55 16.77
C GLN A 24 15.86 -5.04 16.65
N ASN A 25 15.53 -4.37 17.76
CA ASN A 25 15.34 -2.91 17.83
C ASN A 25 14.32 -2.35 16.81
N ALA A 26 13.26 -3.11 16.52
CA ALA A 26 12.22 -2.68 15.60
C ALA A 26 11.61 -1.34 16.03
N THR A 27 11.59 -0.37 15.11
CA THR A 27 11.02 0.96 15.34
C THR A 27 9.49 0.86 15.39
N PRO A 28 8.84 1.29 16.48
CA PRO A 28 7.39 1.36 16.52
C PRO A 28 6.87 2.41 15.54
N VAL A 29 5.80 2.09 14.82
CA VAL A 29 5.09 3.00 13.92
C VAL A 29 3.69 3.26 14.45
N ARG A 30 3.16 4.45 14.20
CA ARG A 30 1.78 4.84 14.48
C ARG A 30 1.01 4.94 13.17
N ILE A 31 -0.17 4.34 13.11
CA ILE A 31 -1.10 4.50 11.99
C ILE A 31 -1.80 5.84 12.16
N MET A 32 -1.37 6.86 11.42
CA MET A 32 -1.99 8.19 11.49
C MET A 32 -3.22 8.28 10.59
N GLY A 33 -4.19 9.12 10.98
CA GLY A 33 -5.44 9.29 10.24
C GLY A 33 -6.28 8.02 10.20
N LEU A 34 -6.27 7.24 11.28
CA LEU A 34 -7.10 6.04 11.44
C LEU A 34 -8.58 6.43 11.36
N GLN A 35 -9.35 5.78 10.49
CA GLN A 35 -10.78 6.03 10.31
C GLN A 35 -11.64 4.87 10.82
N GLU A 36 -11.09 3.66 10.79
CA GLU A 36 -11.80 2.45 11.22
C GLU A 36 -10.80 1.50 11.89
N MET A 37 -11.24 0.88 12.99
CA MET A 37 -10.53 -0.19 13.67
C MET A 37 -11.55 -1.17 14.26
N SER A 38 -11.41 -2.44 13.92
CA SER A 38 -12.18 -3.52 14.52
C SER A 38 -11.25 -4.63 15.03
N VAL A 39 -11.66 -5.26 16.12
CA VAL A 39 -11.08 -6.52 16.59
C VAL A 39 -12.22 -7.42 17.04
N ASP A 40 -12.24 -8.63 16.50
CA ASP A 40 -13.25 -9.64 16.73
C ASP A 40 -12.59 -10.89 17.33
N LEU A 41 -13.19 -11.41 18.41
CA LEU A 41 -12.87 -12.71 18.98
C LEU A 41 -13.99 -13.68 18.64
N SER A 42 -13.76 -14.50 17.62
CA SER A 42 -14.76 -15.41 17.07
C SER A 42 -14.49 -16.84 17.53
N ALA A 43 -15.32 -17.35 18.45
CA ALA A 43 -15.23 -18.72 18.94
C ALA A 43 -16.09 -19.69 18.10
N GLU A 44 -15.53 -20.85 17.76
CA GLU A 44 -16.35 -21.96 17.27
C GLU A 44 -17.18 -22.55 18.41
N LEU A 45 -18.49 -22.69 18.24
CA LEU A 45 -19.33 -23.41 19.19
C LEU A 45 -19.40 -24.90 18.84
N LYS A 46 -19.20 -25.75 19.85
CA LYS A 46 -19.40 -27.19 19.78
C LYS A 46 -20.61 -27.53 20.63
N GLU A 47 -21.66 -27.99 19.98
CA GLU A 47 -22.95 -28.31 20.59
C GLU A 47 -23.11 -29.82 20.67
N PHE A 48 -23.41 -30.33 21.87
CA PHE A 48 -23.73 -31.73 22.09
C PHE A 48 -25.24 -31.92 22.17
N TYR A 49 -25.78 -32.74 21.28
CA TYR A 49 -27.20 -33.06 21.22
C TYR A 49 -27.45 -34.46 21.79
N GLY A 50 -28.52 -34.58 22.59
CA GLY A 50 -29.10 -35.88 22.89
C GLY A 50 -30.05 -36.33 21.78
N GLN A 51 -30.95 -37.26 22.09
CA GLN A 51 -32.00 -37.70 21.16
C GLN A 51 -33.06 -36.61 20.88
N ASN A 52 -33.07 -35.52 21.66
CA ASN A 52 -34.03 -34.44 21.55
C ASN A 52 -33.43 -33.23 20.83
N ARG A 53 -34.32 -32.38 20.30
CA ARG A 53 -34.01 -31.25 19.39
C ARG A 53 -33.23 -30.05 19.94
N TYR A 54 -32.82 -30.06 21.21
CA TYR A 54 -32.06 -28.95 21.81
C TYR A 54 -30.72 -29.44 22.33
N PRO A 55 -29.65 -28.62 22.24
CA PRO A 55 -28.34 -29.02 22.73
C PRO A 55 -28.38 -29.17 24.25
N LEU A 56 -27.84 -30.29 24.73
CA LEU A 56 -27.70 -30.59 26.16
C LEU A 56 -26.49 -29.87 26.76
N ALA A 57 -25.48 -29.57 25.95
CA ALA A 57 -24.30 -28.79 26.35
C ALA A 57 -23.73 -28.04 25.15
N VAL A 58 -23.15 -26.87 25.42
CA VAL A 58 -22.43 -26.06 24.43
C VAL A 58 -21.09 -25.66 25.03
N ALA A 59 -20.00 -25.88 24.31
CA ALA A 59 -18.66 -25.47 24.68
C ALA A 59 -17.99 -24.70 23.54
N GLN A 60 -17.02 -23.85 23.87
CA GLN A 60 -16.20 -23.16 22.88
C GLN A 60 -15.03 -24.04 22.45
N GLY A 61 -14.78 -24.09 21.14
CA GLY A 61 -13.58 -24.67 20.54
C GLY A 61 -12.51 -23.61 20.32
N LYS A 62 -11.94 -23.57 19.11
CA LYS A 62 -10.92 -22.58 18.74
C LYS A 62 -11.52 -21.17 18.70
N VAL A 63 -10.75 -20.19 19.14
CA VAL A 63 -11.09 -18.77 19.07
C VAL A 63 -10.15 -18.10 18.09
N LYS A 64 -10.70 -17.50 17.03
CA LYS A 64 -9.94 -16.69 16.07
C LYS A 64 -9.99 -15.23 16.52
N VAL A 65 -8.82 -14.60 16.62
CA VAL A 65 -8.70 -13.16 16.85
C VAL A 65 -8.32 -12.50 15.53
N SER A 66 -9.22 -11.69 14.98
CA SER A 66 -9.00 -11.03 13.69
C SER A 66 -9.54 -9.61 13.72
N GLY A 67 -9.13 -8.80 12.76
CA GLY A 67 -9.63 -7.44 12.67
C GLY A 67 -9.28 -6.77 11.36
N LYS A 68 -9.73 -5.52 11.28
CA LYS A 68 -9.52 -4.64 10.14
C LYS A 68 -9.15 -3.25 10.63
N MET A 69 -8.24 -2.61 9.92
CA MET A 69 -7.95 -1.19 10.12
C MET A 69 -7.91 -0.44 8.80
N LYS A 70 -8.39 0.80 8.82
CA LYS A 70 -8.33 1.74 7.69
C LYS A 70 -7.71 3.05 8.15
N GLY A 71 -6.66 3.51 7.49
CA GLY A 71 -5.95 4.73 7.87
C GLY A 71 -5.37 5.48 6.69
N ALA A 72 -5.45 6.81 6.72
CA ALA A 72 -5.11 7.67 5.59
C ALA A 72 -3.61 7.84 5.35
N LEU A 73 -2.77 7.75 6.39
CA LEU A 73 -1.34 8.03 6.31
C LEU A 73 -0.53 6.76 6.53
N ILE A 74 -0.10 6.15 5.43
CA ILE A 74 0.86 5.05 5.48
C ILE A 74 2.14 5.46 4.76
N ASN A 75 3.25 5.49 5.50
CA ASN A 75 4.58 5.71 4.94
C ASN A 75 5.28 4.37 4.64
N GLY A 76 6.39 4.39 3.90
CA GLY A 76 7.10 3.18 3.50
C GLY A 76 7.51 2.29 4.68
N LEU A 77 7.96 2.86 5.79
CA LEU A 77 8.31 2.08 7.00
C LEU A 77 7.07 1.40 7.62
N THR A 78 5.92 2.07 7.59
CA THR A 78 4.66 1.54 8.11
C THR A 78 4.15 0.40 7.24
N LEU A 79 4.13 0.56 5.91
CA LEU A 79 3.81 -0.54 4.98
C LEU A 79 4.74 -1.74 5.20
N ASN A 80 6.03 -1.47 5.39
CA ASN A 80 6.99 -2.51 5.64
C ASN A 80 6.72 -3.24 6.95
N THR A 81 6.44 -2.51 8.03
CA THR A 81 6.12 -3.06 9.35
C THR A 81 4.88 -3.95 9.35
N LEU A 82 3.85 -3.54 8.58
CA LEU A 82 2.54 -4.19 8.65
C LEU A 82 2.39 -5.34 7.66
N PHE A 83 3.10 -5.33 6.54
CA PHE A 83 2.82 -6.27 5.45
C PHE A 83 4.06 -6.85 4.78
N PHE A 84 5.03 -6.01 4.40
CA PHE A 84 6.12 -6.48 3.54
C PHE A 84 7.28 -7.12 4.29
N GLY A 85 7.70 -6.59 5.44
CA GLY A 85 8.79 -7.14 6.24
C GLY A 85 10.14 -7.30 5.52
N THR A 86 10.46 -6.46 4.53
CA THR A 86 11.70 -6.53 3.74
C THR A 86 12.60 -5.33 3.98
N GLU A 87 13.85 -5.41 3.54
CA GLU A 87 14.68 -4.20 3.43
C GLU A 87 14.11 -3.27 2.36
N TYR A 88 14.15 -1.96 2.62
CA TYR A 88 13.75 -0.95 1.64
C TYR A 88 14.92 -0.04 1.31
N ALA A 89 15.07 0.27 0.02
CA ALA A 89 16.05 1.25 -0.43
C ALA A 89 15.52 2.67 -0.16
N THR A 90 16.44 3.62 -0.01
CA THR A 90 16.10 5.03 0.23
C THR A 90 16.81 5.94 -0.76
N GLY A 91 16.30 7.15 -0.96
CA GLY A 91 17.03 8.20 -1.67
C GLY A 91 16.73 8.35 -3.16
N THR A 92 15.93 7.47 -3.77
CA THR A 92 15.51 7.58 -5.17
C THR A 92 14.02 7.28 -5.31
N MET A 93 13.32 8.13 -6.05
CA MET A 93 11.93 7.92 -6.47
C MET A 93 11.88 7.57 -7.97
N LYS A 94 11.02 6.63 -8.35
CA LYS A 94 10.53 6.48 -9.73
C LYS A 94 9.08 6.97 -9.76
N ALA A 95 8.75 7.86 -10.69
CA ALA A 95 7.42 8.44 -10.83
C ALA A 95 6.96 8.37 -12.29
N LEU A 96 5.65 8.37 -12.50
CA LEU A 96 5.03 8.51 -13.81
C LEU A 96 4.66 9.98 -14.03
N TRP A 97 5.15 10.57 -15.12
CA TRP A 97 4.68 11.83 -15.64
C TRP A 97 3.62 11.57 -16.71
N ALA A 98 2.38 11.95 -16.42
CA ALA A 98 1.29 11.96 -17.39
C ALA A 98 1.17 13.38 -17.96
N GLU A 99 1.50 13.57 -19.25
CA GLU A 99 1.29 14.85 -19.90
C GLU A 99 -0.21 15.09 -20.10
N THR A 100 -0.75 16.15 -19.51
CA THR A 100 -2.18 16.49 -19.53
C THR A 100 -2.45 17.85 -20.16
N THR A 101 -1.42 18.68 -20.35
CA THR A 101 -1.52 20.00 -20.99
C THR A 101 -1.42 19.91 -22.50
N GLY A 102 -0.76 18.86 -23.00
CA GLY A 102 -0.53 18.64 -24.42
C GLY A 102 0.67 19.43 -24.95
N LYS A 103 1.32 18.88 -25.98
CA LYS A 103 2.44 19.49 -26.70
C LYS A 103 2.09 19.56 -28.18
N VAL A 104 2.08 20.76 -28.73
CA VAL A 104 1.88 20.97 -30.17
C VAL A 104 3.18 20.67 -30.90
N LEU A 105 3.10 19.83 -31.94
CA LEU A 105 4.22 19.53 -32.84
C LEU A 105 4.41 20.67 -33.84
N ASP A 106 5.14 21.73 -33.46
CA ASP A 106 5.32 22.92 -34.31
C ASP A 106 6.78 23.42 -34.41
N GLY A 107 7.06 24.29 -35.39
CA GLY A 107 8.36 24.95 -35.60
C GLY A 107 9.47 23.96 -35.97
N ASP A 108 10.69 24.20 -35.46
CA ASP A 108 11.84 23.27 -35.53
C ASP A 108 11.70 22.06 -34.59
N ASN A 109 10.76 22.12 -33.62
CA ASN A 109 10.50 21.08 -32.62
C ASN A 109 9.48 20.03 -33.10
N TYR A 110 8.95 20.14 -34.32
CA TYR A 110 7.98 19.16 -34.84
C TYR A 110 8.57 17.75 -35.02
N SER A 111 9.89 17.67 -35.26
CA SER A 111 10.58 16.40 -35.46
C SER A 111 10.99 15.75 -34.15
N TYR A 112 11.10 16.52 -33.06
CA TYR A 112 11.56 16.01 -31.78
C TYR A 112 10.95 16.75 -30.58
N LEU A 113 10.40 16.00 -29.61
CA LEU A 113 10.02 16.47 -28.28
C LEU A 113 10.91 15.82 -27.23
N GLN A 114 11.58 16.62 -26.41
CA GLN A 114 12.34 16.11 -25.27
C GLN A 114 11.42 15.93 -24.05
N ALA A 115 11.42 14.73 -23.46
CA ALA A 115 10.84 14.49 -22.15
C ALA A 115 11.49 15.41 -21.12
N ALA A 116 10.70 16.31 -20.53
CA ALA A 116 11.15 17.25 -19.51
C ALA A 116 10.65 16.78 -18.13
N ALA A 117 11.43 15.93 -17.47
CA ALA A 117 11.11 15.46 -16.13
C ALA A 117 11.15 16.64 -15.12
N PRO A 118 10.18 16.75 -14.19
CA PRO A 118 10.18 17.79 -13.17
C PRO A 118 11.42 17.78 -12.27
N GLY A 119 11.82 18.96 -11.80
CA GLY A 119 12.84 19.10 -10.75
C GLY A 119 14.20 18.46 -11.07
N GLY A 120 14.58 18.39 -12.36
CA GLY A 120 15.85 17.78 -12.79
C GLY A 120 15.85 16.25 -12.74
N GLY A 121 14.68 15.61 -12.78
CA GLY A 121 14.59 14.16 -12.92
C GLY A 121 15.24 13.65 -14.21
N LYS A 122 15.59 12.36 -14.24
CA LYS A 122 16.13 11.68 -15.41
C LYS A 122 15.05 10.81 -16.03
N PHE A 123 14.81 10.97 -17.33
CA PHE A 123 13.96 10.05 -18.09
C PHE A 123 14.40 8.60 -17.82
N ALA A 124 13.44 7.70 -17.63
CA ALA A 124 13.70 6.30 -17.37
C ALA A 124 13.07 5.40 -18.44
N GLU A 125 11.79 5.63 -18.76
CA GLU A 125 11.07 4.76 -19.68
C GLU A 125 9.89 5.50 -20.30
N ASP A 126 9.64 5.24 -21.57
CA ASP A 126 8.47 5.72 -22.27
C ASP A 126 7.20 5.01 -21.80
N ALA A 127 6.14 5.77 -21.53
CA ALA A 127 4.83 5.27 -21.12
C ALA A 127 3.73 5.56 -22.16
N GLY A 128 4.11 5.89 -23.40
CA GLY A 128 3.19 6.07 -24.52
C GLY A 128 2.92 7.52 -24.89
N VAL A 129 2.35 7.70 -26.08
CA VAL A 129 1.93 9.01 -26.59
C VAL A 129 0.48 8.93 -27.04
N MET A 130 -0.35 9.83 -26.52
CA MET A 130 -1.75 9.98 -26.96
C MET A 130 -1.90 11.20 -27.87
N GLY A 131 -2.77 11.12 -28.87
CA GLY A 131 -3.25 12.27 -29.62
C GLY A 131 -4.38 13.00 -28.90
N GLN A 132 -4.64 14.24 -29.31
CA GLN A 132 -5.77 15.05 -28.81
C GLN A 132 -7.14 14.43 -29.08
N ASP A 133 -7.24 13.56 -30.08
CA ASP A 133 -8.44 12.78 -30.41
C ASP A 133 -8.62 11.55 -29.51
N GLY A 134 -7.69 11.28 -28.59
CA GLY A 134 -7.69 10.10 -27.73
C GLY A 134 -7.13 8.85 -28.39
N THR A 135 -6.58 8.94 -29.62
CA THR A 135 -5.93 7.82 -30.29
C THR A 135 -4.50 7.64 -29.78
N ALA A 136 -4.11 6.42 -29.44
CA ALA A 136 -2.72 6.12 -29.08
C ALA A 136 -1.83 6.14 -30.33
N TYR A 137 -0.70 6.84 -30.28
CA TYR A 137 0.34 6.74 -31.30
C TYR A 137 1.09 5.42 -31.13
N ILE A 138 1.51 4.82 -32.25
CA ILE A 138 2.23 3.54 -32.24
C ILE A 138 3.73 3.80 -32.11
N LYS A 139 4.36 3.22 -31.09
CA LYS A 139 5.82 3.20 -30.96
C LYS A 139 6.45 2.33 -32.04
N VAL A 140 7.46 2.83 -32.72
CA VAL A 140 8.26 2.08 -33.71
C VAL A 140 9.76 2.23 -33.44
N ALA A 141 10.57 1.33 -34.01
CA ALA A 141 12.01 1.34 -33.82
C ALA A 141 12.70 2.50 -34.57
N SER A 142 12.27 2.80 -35.79
CA SER A 142 12.81 3.88 -36.62
C SER A 142 11.80 4.33 -37.68
N SER A 143 12.05 5.49 -38.30
CA SER A 143 11.29 6.03 -39.44
C SER A 143 9.76 6.04 -39.23
N PRO A 144 9.27 6.78 -38.23
CA PRO A 144 7.84 6.80 -37.90
C PRO A 144 7.02 7.27 -39.12
N LYS A 145 5.93 6.56 -39.40
CA LYS A 145 4.85 7.03 -40.30
C LYS A 145 3.88 7.92 -39.51
N GLN A 146 2.90 8.49 -40.21
CA GLN A 146 1.83 9.26 -39.55
C GLN A 146 1.18 8.45 -38.42
N GLY A 147 0.97 9.07 -37.26
CA GLY A 147 0.40 8.40 -36.08
C GLY A 147 1.37 7.44 -35.38
N GLN A 148 2.65 7.54 -35.67
CA GLN A 148 3.71 6.75 -35.03
C GLN A 148 4.77 7.64 -34.40
N TYR A 149 5.55 7.08 -33.50
CA TYR A 149 6.68 7.78 -32.90
C TYR A 149 7.86 6.84 -32.63
N THR A 150 9.06 7.41 -32.54
CA THR A 150 10.22 6.76 -31.91
C THR A 150 10.55 7.50 -30.62
N VAL A 151 11.29 6.86 -29.71
CA VAL A 151 11.78 7.51 -28.49
C VAL A 151 13.21 7.02 -28.21
N SER A 152 14.12 7.96 -27.95
CA SER A 152 15.49 7.62 -27.54
C SER A 152 15.56 7.16 -26.10
N GLU A 153 16.68 6.56 -25.70
CA GLU A 153 16.96 6.22 -24.30
C GLU A 153 17.00 7.44 -23.38
N SER A 154 17.24 8.63 -23.92
CA SER A 154 17.22 9.91 -23.20
C SER A 154 15.85 10.61 -23.20
N GLY A 155 14.82 10.00 -23.79
CA GLY A 155 13.46 10.54 -23.84
C GLY A 155 13.23 11.57 -24.95
N VAL A 156 13.97 11.51 -26.05
CA VAL A 156 13.69 12.31 -27.25
C VAL A 156 12.67 11.55 -28.10
N TYR A 157 11.44 12.04 -28.14
CA TYR A 157 10.37 11.54 -28.99
C TYR A 157 10.47 12.12 -30.38
N ALA A 158 10.42 11.31 -31.43
CA ALA A 158 10.38 11.81 -32.81
C ALA A 158 9.12 11.35 -33.55
N PHE A 159 8.59 12.22 -34.40
CA PHE A 159 7.30 12.05 -35.10
C PHE A 159 7.46 12.20 -36.61
N ASN A 160 6.47 11.72 -37.36
CA ASN A 160 6.45 11.94 -38.80
C ASN A 160 6.10 13.40 -39.13
N SER A 161 6.62 13.93 -40.23
CA SER A 161 6.29 15.29 -40.71
C SER A 161 4.80 15.49 -40.98
N SER A 162 4.05 14.43 -41.30
CA SER A 162 2.60 14.44 -41.50
C SER A 162 1.79 14.64 -40.20
N ASP A 163 2.45 14.59 -39.04
CA ASP A 163 1.84 14.89 -37.73
C ASP A 163 2.11 16.33 -37.27
N LYS A 164 2.80 17.14 -38.07
CA LYS A 164 3.01 18.56 -37.78
C LYS A 164 1.67 19.28 -37.55
N GLY A 165 1.63 20.12 -36.52
CA GLY A 165 0.46 20.86 -36.07
C GLY A 165 -0.48 20.07 -35.17
N LYS A 166 -0.26 18.77 -34.96
CA LYS A 166 -1.05 17.98 -34.00
C LYS A 166 -0.57 18.20 -32.58
N THR A 167 -1.50 18.08 -31.63
CA THR A 167 -1.19 18.06 -30.20
C THR A 167 -1.06 16.62 -29.71
N VAL A 168 0.03 16.35 -29.00
CA VAL A 168 0.35 15.03 -28.43
C VAL A 168 0.59 15.11 -26.92
N TYR A 169 0.39 13.99 -26.23
CA TYR A 169 0.48 13.86 -24.78
C TYR A 169 1.47 12.73 -24.44
N PRO A 170 2.78 12.96 -24.58
CA PRO A 170 3.79 11.97 -24.22
C PRO A 170 3.86 11.77 -22.71
N SER A 171 3.66 10.54 -22.27
CA SER A 171 3.80 10.14 -20.88
C SER A 171 5.05 9.28 -20.71
N PHE A 172 5.72 9.40 -19.57
CA PHE A 172 6.97 8.68 -19.32
C PHE A 172 7.20 8.49 -17.83
N THR A 173 7.98 7.49 -17.47
CA THR A 173 8.53 7.39 -16.13
C THR A 173 9.88 8.09 -16.05
N TYR A 174 10.17 8.66 -14.89
CA TYR A 174 11.44 9.30 -14.59
C TYR A 174 11.92 8.91 -13.20
N THR A 175 13.21 9.05 -12.98
CA THR A 175 13.84 8.89 -11.65
C THR A 175 14.30 10.24 -11.13
N GLN A 176 14.25 10.40 -9.82
CA GLN A 176 14.77 11.59 -9.15
C GLN A 176 15.41 11.20 -7.83
N THR A 177 16.58 11.79 -7.53
CA THR A 177 17.17 11.71 -6.20
C THR A 177 16.25 12.43 -5.21
N MET A 178 15.71 11.68 -4.27
CA MET A 178 14.78 12.17 -3.27
C MET A 178 15.08 11.46 -1.94
N PRO A 179 15.86 12.09 -1.03
CA PRO A 179 16.26 11.51 0.25
C PRO A 179 15.12 10.87 1.09
N PRO A 180 13.91 11.46 1.21
CA PRO A 180 12.84 10.84 1.99
C PRO A 180 12.15 9.65 1.29
N ALA A 181 12.41 9.41 0.00
CA ALA A 181 11.78 8.33 -0.74
C ALA A 181 12.15 6.95 -0.17
N LYS A 182 11.18 6.04 -0.12
CA LYS A 182 11.35 4.64 0.25
C LYS A 182 10.91 3.77 -0.93
N LYS A 183 11.71 2.77 -1.29
CA LYS A 183 11.39 1.76 -2.30
C LYS A 183 11.35 0.40 -1.64
N ILE A 184 10.20 -0.27 -1.73
CA ILE A 184 10.03 -1.67 -1.33
C ILE A 184 9.98 -2.48 -2.63
N GLU A 185 10.82 -3.49 -2.76
CA GLU A 185 10.74 -4.43 -3.88
C GLU A 185 9.73 -5.53 -3.57
N LEU A 186 8.81 -5.76 -4.51
CA LEU A 186 7.84 -6.85 -4.44
C LEU A 186 8.46 -8.09 -5.08
N THR A 187 9.16 -8.88 -4.29
CA THR A 187 9.87 -10.09 -4.74
C THR A 187 9.06 -11.34 -4.43
N ASN A 188 9.21 -12.37 -5.28
CA ASN A 188 8.66 -13.68 -4.98
C ASN A 188 9.51 -14.34 -3.88
N MET A 189 8.90 -14.62 -2.74
CA MET A 189 9.57 -15.19 -1.57
C MET A 189 9.12 -16.63 -1.34
N ALA A 190 9.94 -17.41 -0.63
CA ALA A 190 9.56 -18.77 -0.25
C ALA A 190 8.34 -18.74 0.66
N THR A 191 7.33 -19.56 0.34
CA THR A 191 6.13 -19.71 1.16
C THR A 191 6.47 -20.25 2.55
N GLY A 192 5.79 -19.76 3.59
CA GLY A 192 5.85 -20.28 4.96
C GLY A 192 6.35 -19.27 5.97
N ASN A 193 7.30 -18.41 5.58
CA ASN A 193 7.73 -17.29 6.40
C ASN A 193 6.85 -16.07 6.10
N THR A 194 6.43 -15.36 7.12
CA THR A 194 5.55 -14.19 6.98
C THR A 194 5.93 -13.15 8.03
N PRO A 195 5.95 -11.86 7.65
CA PRO A 195 6.16 -10.78 8.61
C PRO A 195 5.10 -10.80 9.69
N THR A 196 5.53 -10.64 10.93
CA THR A 196 4.63 -10.48 12.07
C THR A 196 4.95 -9.20 12.82
N PHE A 197 3.96 -8.62 13.48
CA PHE A 197 4.13 -7.43 14.29
C PHE A 197 3.31 -7.49 15.57
N LYS A 198 3.78 -6.82 16.62
CA LYS A 198 3.01 -6.53 17.82
C LYS A 198 2.08 -5.35 17.53
N MET A 199 0.81 -5.47 17.88
CA MET A 199 -0.17 -4.40 17.68
C MET A 199 -0.64 -3.85 19.03
N ARG A 200 -0.79 -2.53 19.13
CA ARG A 200 -1.40 -1.85 20.28
C ARG A 200 -2.50 -0.94 19.76
N TYR A 201 -3.71 -1.12 20.27
CA TYR A 201 -4.88 -0.32 19.94
C TYR A 201 -5.40 0.37 21.20
N LEU A 202 -5.40 1.70 21.20
CA LEU A 202 -5.90 2.53 22.29
C LEU A 202 -7.18 3.26 21.85
N THR A 203 -8.22 3.20 22.67
CA THR A 203 -9.44 4.01 22.52
C THR A 203 -9.76 4.73 23.81
N GLN A 204 -10.38 5.91 23.70
CA GLN A 204 -10.71 6.74 24.85
C GLN A 204 -12.01 7.52 24.66
N PHE A 205 -12.75 7.71 25.75
CA PHE A 205 -13.91 8.59 25.78
C PHE A 205 -14.14 9.12 27.19
N LYS A 206 -14.38 10.42 27.33
CA LYS A 206 -14.63 11.10 28.62
C LYS A 206 -13.62 10.71 29.72
N GLY A 207 -12.33 10.63 29.36
CA GLY A 207 -11.24 10.30 30.28
C GLY A 207 -11.04 8.82 30.60
N LYS A 208 -11.97 7.93 30.19
CA LYS A 208 -11.81 6.48 30.30
C LYS A 208 -11.07 5.93 29.09
N LYS A 209 -10.22 4.92 29.30
CA LYS A 209 -9.31 4.36 28.30
C LYS A 209 -9.40 2.85 28.25
N ALA A 210 -9.32 2.28 27.05
CA ALA A 210 -9.08 0.86 26.86
C ALA A 210 -7.91 0.68 25.90
N LEU A 211 -6.97 -0.19 26.29
CA LEU A 211 -5.80 -0.56 25.50
C LEU A 211 -5.85 -2.06 25.25
N LEU A 212 -5.92 -2.45 23.98
CA LEU A 212 -5.70 -3.82 23.55
C LEU A 212 -4.28 -3.93 23.01
N GLU A 213 -3.53 -4.91 23.51
CA GLU A 213 -2.25 -5.33 22.96
C GLU A 213 -2.37 -6.74 22.40
N LEU A 214 -1.99 -6.97 21.15
CA LEU A 214 -1.89 -8.30 20.53
C LEU A 214 -0.42 -8.64 20.32
N GLU A 215 0.01 -9.80 20.80
CA GLU A 215 1.43 -10.14 20.91
C GLU A 215 2.08 -10.50 19.59
N SER A 216 1.34 -11.14 18.67
CA SER A 216 1.80 -11.44 17.32
C SER A 216 0.64 -11.32 16.35
N VAL A 217 0.83 -10.52 15.29
CA VAL A 217 -0.19 -10.23 14.28
C VAL A 217 0.40 -10.43 12.90
N THR A 218 -0.38 -11.10 12.05
CA THR A 218 -0.11 -11.28 10.62
C THR A 218 -1.17 -10.54 9.81
N SER A 219 -0.75 -9.73 8.85
CA SER A 219 -1.67 -9.14 7.88
C SER A 219 -2.04 -10.14 6.79
N GLY A 220 -3.33 -10.35 6.57
CA GLY A 220 -3.85 -11.22 5.52
C GLY A 220 -4.20 -10.48 4.23
N LYS A 221 -4.37 -9.16 4.30
CA LYS A 221 -4.69 -8.32 3.14
C LYS A 221 -4.11 -6.93 3.34
N LEU A 222 -3.60 -6.35 2.25
CA LEU A 222 -3.23 -4.94 2.15
C LEU A 222 -3.92 -4.35 0.92
N GLY A 223 -4.92 -3.50 1.13
CA GLY A 223 -5.55 -2.69 0.10
C GLY A 223 -4.82 -1.36 -0.02
N LEU A 224 -4.08 -1.17 -1.12
CA LEU A 224 -3.46 0.12 -1.48
C LEU A 224 -4.20 0.76 -2.67
N PHE A 225 -4.20 2.09 -2.71
CA PHE A 225 -4.65 2.89 -3.86
C PHE A 225 -6.10 2.69 -4.29
N SER A 226 -7.01 2.35 -3.37
CA SER A 226 -8.44 2.47 -3.64
C SER A 226 -8.80 3.95 -3.71
N THR A 227 -8.74 4.52 -4.90
CA THR A 227 -8.97 5.93 -5.19
C THR A 227 -10.35 6.09 -5.82
N LYS A 228 -11.01 7.21 -5.54
CA LYS A 228 -12.30 7.58 -6.11
C LYS A 228 -12.30 9.08 -6.36
N ASN A 229 -13.05 9.53 -7.36
CA ASN A 229 -13.29 10.97 -7.52
C ASN A 229 -14.03 11.49 -6.28
N ASP A 230 -13.64 12.68 -5.81
CA ASP A 230 -14.21 13.37 -4.64
C ASP A 230 -14.12 12.63 -3.30
N ASP A 231 -13.20 11.66 -3.16
CA ASP A 231 -12.95 11.00 -1.87
C ASP A 231 -11.46 10.69 -1.67
N PHE A 232 -11.03 10.57 -0.41
CA PHE A 232 -9.66 10.20 -0.10
C PHE A 232 -9.44 8.70 -0.31
N SER A 233 -8.26 8.35 -0.82
CA SER A 233 -7.83 6.96 -0.74
C SER A 233 -7.51 6.61 0.71
N VAL A 234 -8.14 5.55 1.21
CA VAL A 234 -7.91 5.05 2.57
C VAL A 234 -7.40 3.62 2.48
N PRO A 235 -6.09 3.41 2.62
CA PRO A 235 -5.53 2.09 2.71
C PRO A 235 -6.18 1.22 3.80
N GLU A 236 -6.30 -0.07 3.51
CA GLU A 236 -6.95 -1.06 4.37
C GLU A 236 -5.99 -2.21 4.69
N ILE A 237 -5.99 -2.67 5.95
CA ILE A 237 -5.32 -3.90 6.36
C ILE A 237 -6.31 -4.81 7.08
N ASP A 238 -6.42 -6.05 6.61
CA ASP A 238 -7.05 -7.13 7.36
C ASP A 238 -5.95 -7.94 8.05
N PHE A 239 -6.16 -8.32 9.31
CA PHE A 239 -5.16 -9.03 10.10
C PHE A 239 -5.76 -10.16 10.94
N THR A 240 -4.90 -11.07 11.37
CA THR A 240 -5.19 -12.13 12.33
C THR A 240 -4.08 -12.18 13.35
N ALA A 241 -4.43 -12.33 14.63
CA ALA A 241 -3.47 -12.48 15.71
C ALA A 241 -3.25 -13.95 16.05
N SER A 242 -2.02 -14.26 16.46
CA SER A 242 -1.58 -15.55 16.96
C SER A 242 -0.92 -15.37 18.32
N THR A 243 -0.68 -16.49 19.00
CA THR A 243 0.06 -16.48 20.26
C THR A 243 1.46 -15.90 20.07
N ASP A 244 2.05 -15.43 21.17
CA ASP A 244 3.48 -15.19 21.27
C ASP A 244 4.32 -16.41 20.88
N GLU A 245 5.63 -16.19 20.74
CA GLU A 245 6.59 -17.22 20.30
C GLU A 245 6.61 -18.44 21.23
N ALA A 246 6.28 -18.24 22.52
CA ALA A 246 6.18 -19.32 23.50
C ALA A 246 4.86 -20.12 23.41
N GLY A 247 3.85 -19.63 22.68
CA GLY A 247 2.58 -20.31 22.46
C GLY A 247 1.54 -20.11 23.56
N PHE A 248 1.72 -19.13 24.46
CA PHE A 248 0.89 -18.98 25.65
C PHE A 248 -0.05 -17.78 25.60
N LYS A 249 0.38 -16.67 24.98
CA LYS A 249 -0.31 -15.39 25.13
C LYS A 249 -0.73 -14.82 23.78
N ILE A 250 -2.02 -14.56 23.60
CA ILE A 250 -2.57 -13.86 22.43
C ILE A 250 -2.44 -12.33 22.55
N GLY A 251 -2.61 -11.80 23.76
CA GLY A 251 -2.73 -10.37 23.99
C GLY A 251 -3.12 -10.01 25.43
N THR A 252 -3.28 -8.72 25.69
CA THR A 252 -3.77 -8.16 26.96
C THR A 252 -4.77 -7.06 26.67
N LEU A 253 -5.90 -7.06 27.38
CA LEU A 253 -6.88 -5.98 27.34
C LEU A 253 -6.85 -5.24 28.69
N TRP A 254 -6.49 -3.97 28.66
CA TRP A 254 -6.50 -3.06 29.79
C TRP A 254 -7.72 -2.16 29.69
N ILE A 255 -8.50 -2.06 30.76
CA ILE A 255 -9.73 -1.27 30.81
C ILE A 255 -9.66 -0.36 32.03
N GLN A 256 -9.92 0.93 31.83
CA GLN A 256 -10.08 1.89 32.91
C GLN A 256 -11.58 2.18 33.09
N GLU A 257 -12.13 1.71 34.21
CA GLU A 257 -13.55 1.88 34.54
C GLU A 257 -13.91 3.22 35.15
#